data_AF-A0AAD9QAE5-F1
#
_entry.id   AF-A0AAD9QAE5-F1
#
_cell.length_a   1.000
_cell.length_b   1.000
_cell.length_c   1.000
_cell.angle_alpha   90.00
_cell.angle_beta   90.00
_cell.angle_gamma   90.00
#
_symmetry.space_group_name_H-M   'P 1'
#
loop_
_entity.id
_entity.type
_entity.pdbx_description
1 polymer ?
#
loop_
_entity_poly.entity_id
_entity_poly.type
_entity_poly.pdbx_seq_one_letter_code
_entity_poly.pdbx_strand_id
1 'polypeptide(L)'
;MPHEIPQKAIMELEFVGVGSCAELGTCYTSTLTKLLDAPVPVMTKNVVKRKRVPWFSNDIRLAIRLRRAAERKWRKSNLAQDYLSFKNGRKRANYIMSTARKEYFSDFISQNSTNQAKLFQSVKTLLY
;
A
#
# COMPACT_ATOMS: atom_id res chain seq x y z
N MET A 1 7.79 17.02 -11.39
CA MET A 1 9.07 16.98 -12.12
C MET A 1 9.44 15.52 -12.32
N PRO A 2 9.22 14.93 -13.49
CA PRO A 2 9.75 13.60 -13.81
C PRO A 2 11.26 13.72 -14.00
N HIS A 3 12.03 13.13 -13.10
CA HIS A 3 13.47 13.00 -13.24
C HIS A 3 13.71 11.90 -14.29
N GLU A 4 13.86 12.31 -15.55
CA GLU A 4 14.37 11.43 -16.59
C GLU A 4 15.74 10.92 -16.13
N ILE A 5 15.87 9.59 -16.07
CA ILE A 5 17.16 8.94 -15.92
C ILE A 5 17.93 9.28 -17.20
N PRO A 6 19.11 9.91 -17.14
CA PRO A 6 19.84 10.24 -18.36
C PRO A 6 20.21 8.92 -19.06
N GLN A 7 19.62 8.70 -20.25
CA GLN A 7 19.88 7.55 -21.12
C GLN A 7 21.36 7.39 -21.51
N LYS A 8 22.20 8.39 -21.21
CA LYS A 8 23.64 8.40 -21.51
C LYS A 8 24.44 7.30 -20.81
N ALA A 9 23.96 6.65 -19.76
CA ALA A 9 24.70 5.58 -19.11
C ALA A 9 24.54 4.19 -19.77
N ILE A 10 23.56 4.01 -20.66
CA ILE A 10 23.28 2.71 -21.29
C ILE A 10 24.06 2.53 -22.61
N MET A 11 24.68 3.60 -23.12
CA MET A 11 25.20 3.66 -24.49
C MET A 11 26.74 3.74 -24.56
N GLU A 12 27.44 3.03 -23.69
CA GLU A 12 28.90 2.83 -23.77
C GLU A 12 29.24 1.37 -23.45
N LEU A 13 28.57 0.45 -24.17
CA LEU A 13 29.03 -0.94 -24.27
C LEU A 13 29.34 -1.18 -25.75
N GLU A 14 30.51 -0.74 -26.17
CA GLU A 14 31.08 -1.17 -27.44
C GLU A 14 31.13 -2.70 -27.46
N PHE A 15 30.42 -3.29 -28.42
CA PHE A 15 30.44 -4.72 -28.69
C PHE A 15 31.82 -5.06 -29.27
N VAL A 16 32.76 -5.41 -28.38
CA VAL A 16 34.09 -5.89 -28.76
C VAL A 16 33.92 -7.24 -29.46
N GLY A 17 34.57 -7.37 -30.62
CA GLY A 17 34.47 -8.49 -31.56
C GLY A 17 34.63 -9.87 -30.92
N VAL A 18 34.13 -10.87 -31.66
CA VAL A 18 34.00 -12.29 -31.27
C VAL A 18 35.33 -12.85 -30.77
N GLY A 19 35.54 -12.74 -29.45
CA GLY A 19 36.62 -13.38 -28.71
C GLY A 19 36.27 -14.82 -28.31
N SER A 20 37.29 -15.58 -27.94
CA SER A 20 37.15 -16.97 -27.47
C SER A 20 36.15 -17.07 -26.31
N CYS A 21 35.49 -18.22 -26.12
CA CYS A 21 34.46 -18.43 -25.09
C CYS A 21 34.93 -18.03 -23.67
N ALA A 22 36.24 -18.18 -23.39
CA ALA A 22 36.84 -17.73 -22.13
C ALA A 22 36.84 -16.21 -21.96
N GLU A 23 37.03 -15.44 -23.03
CA GLU A 23 37.05 -13.97 -23.02
C GLU A 23 35.64 -13.39 -22.88
N LEU A 24 34.63 -14.09 -23.41
CA LEU A 24 33.22 -13.74 -23.19
C LEU A 24 32.79 -13.95 -21.73
N GLY A 25 33.32 -14.99 -21.08
CA GLY A 25 33.09 -15.23 -19.65
C GLY A 25 33.62 -14.09 -18.79
N THR A 26 34.85 -13.64 -19.06
CA THR A 26 35.49 -12.56 -18.30
C THR A 26 34.85 -11.19 -18.57
N CYS A 27 34.43 -10.91 -19.80
CA CYS A 27 33.72 -9.67 -20.13
C CYS A 27 32.33 -9.61 -19.47
N TYR A 28 31.64 -10.75 -19.38
CA TYR A 28 30.36 -10.86 -18.67
C TYR A 28 30.54 -10.62 -17.17
N THR A 29 31.48 -11.33 -16.54
CA THR A 29 31.70 -11.19 -15.09
C THR A 29 32.16 -9.80 -14.71
N SER A 30 33.03 -9.18 -15.52
CA SER A 30 33.57 -7.84 -15.24
C SER A 30 32.54 -6.73 -15.44
N THR A 31 31.66 -6.86 -16.44
CA THR A 31 30.54 -5.92 -16.61
C THR A 31 29.56 -6.03 -15.44
N LEU A 32 29.29 -7.25 -14.97
CA LEU A 32 28.39 -7.48 -13.85
C LEU A 32 28.96 -6.93 -12.52
N THR A 33 30.24 -7.15 -12.23
CA THR A 33 30.88 -6.54 -11.04
C THR A 33 30.88 -5.03 -11.13
N LYS A 34 31.17 -4.43 -12.29
CA LYS A 34 31.10 -2.97 -12.46
C LYS A 34 29.70 -2.41 -12.21
N LEU A 35 28.64 -3.13 -12.58
CA LEU A 35 27.25 -2.72 -12.31
C LEU A 35 26.86 -2.87 -10.84
N LEU A 36 27.41 -3.87 -10.15
CA LEU A 36 27.19 -4.11 -8.72
C LEU A 36 27.98 -3.13 -7.84
N ASP A 37 29.23 -2.86 -8.21
CA ASP A 37 30.14 -1.96 -7.49
C ASP A 37 29.90 -0.49 -7.84
N ALA A 38 29.05 -0.21 -8.84
CA ALA A 38 28.57 1.14 -9.09
C ALA A 38 27.92 1.65 -7.80
N PRO A 39 28.36 2.80 -7.26
CA PRO A 39 27.88 3.31 -5.98
C PRO A 39 26.37 3.59 -6.08
N VAL A 40 25.56 2.62 -5.64
CA VAL A 40 24.11 2.72 -5.64
C VAL A 40 23.74 3.78 -4.61
N PRO A 41 23.06 4.87 -5.01
CA PRO A 41 22.66 5.89 -4.07
C PRO A 41 21.74 5.26 -3.03
N VAL A 42 22.09 5.40 -1.75
CA VAL A 42 21.31 4.89 -0.63
C VAL A 42 19.96 5.61 -0.62
N MET A 43 18.92 4.94 -1.12
CA MET A 43 17.57 5.49 -1.17
C MET A 43 16.90 5.34 0.19
N THR A 44 16.94 6.38 1.00
CA THR A 44 16.20 6.43 2.27
C THR A 44 14.71 6.65 2.00
N LYS A 45 13.86 5.70 2.39
CA LYS A 45 12.41 5.83 2.32
C LYS A 45 11.86 6.25 3.68
N ASN A 46 11.18 7.40 3.74
CA ASN A 46 10.48 7.83 4.93
C ASN A 46 9.18 7.03 5.11
N VAL A 47 9.14 6.18 6.15
CA VAL A 47 7.96 5.40 6.51
C VAL A 47 7.20 6.12 7.62
N VAL A 48 6.07 6.74 7.26
CA VAL A 48 5.17 7.38 8.24
C VAL A 48 4.43 6.30 9.03
N LYS A 49 4.71 6.17 10.33
CA LYS A 49 3.95 5.33 11.25
C LYS A 49 2.62 6.02 11.58
N ARG A 50 1.55 5.67 10.86
CA ARG A 50 0.19 6.15 11.17
C ARG A 50 -0.36 5.41 12.40
N LYS A 51 -0.88 6.16 13.38
CA LYS A 51 -1.61 5.58 14.51
C LYS A 51 -2.78 4.74 13.99
N ARG A 52 -2.95 3.54 14.53
CA ARG A 52 -4.10 2.70 14.18
C ARG A 52 -5.35 3.28 14.85
N VAL A 53 -6.40 3.41 14.07
CA VAL A 53 -7.66 3.94 14.60
C VAL A 53 -8.31 2.88 15.50
N PRO A 54 -8.73 3.21 16.74
CA PRO A 54 -9.19 2.21 17.72
C PRO A 54 -10.38 1.36 17.25
N TRP A 55 -11.32 1.95 16.51
CA TRP A 55 -12.49 1.24 15.99
C TRP A 55 -12.19 0.33 14.78
N PHE A 56 -10.95 0.30 14.27
CA PHE A 56 -10.60 -0.48 13.09
C PHE A 56 -10.29 -1.96 13.41
N SER A 57 -11.37 -2.74 13.60
CA SER A 57 -11.32 -4.18 13.91
C SER A 57 -10.87 -5.08 12.74
N ASN A 58 -10.55 -6.34 13.04
CA ASN A 58 -10.32 -7.41 12.06
C ASN A 58 -11.55 -7.66 11.18
N ASP A 59 -12.76 -7.48 11.70
CA ASP A 59 -13.99 -7.71 10.92
C ASP A 59 -14.15 -6.71 9.78
N ILE A 60 -13.76 -5.45 10.02
CA ILE A 60 -13.72 -4.42 8.98
C ILE A 60 -12.67 -4.79 7.92
N ARG A 61 -11.50 -5.30 8.35
CA ARG A 61 -10.47 -5.79 7.41
C ARG A 61 -11.00 -6.93 6.54
N LEU A 62 -11.66 -7.91 7.16
CA LEU A 62 -12.27 -9.04 6.48
C LEU A 62 -13.31 -8.56 5.45
N ALA A 63 -14.23 -7.68 5.88
CA ALA A 63 -15.28 -7.16 5.01
C ALA A 63 -14.72 -6.37 3.80
N ILE A 64 -13.68 -5.56 4.01
CA ILE A 64 -12.99 -4.85 2.93
C ILE A 64 -12.31 -5.85 1.98
N ARG A 65 -11.65 -6.89 2.50
CA ARG A 65 -11.01 -7.94 1.69
C ARG A 65 -12.04 -8.67 0.82
N LEU A 66 -13.15 -9.10 1.40
CA LEU A 66 -14.25 -9.77 0.69
C LEU A 66 -14.85 -8.87 -0.39
N ARG A 67 -15.12 -7.60 -0.08
CA ARG A 67 -15.59 -6.61 -1.08
C ARG A 67 -14.62 -6.49 -2.25
N ARG A 68 -13.31 -6.36 -1.99
CA ARG A 68 -12.28 -6.26 -3.04
C ARG A 68 -12.16 -7.54 -3.85
N ALA A 69 -12.35 -8.71 -3.24
CA ALA A 69 -12.36 -9.98 -3.94
C ALA A 69 -13.56 -10.08 -4.91
N ALA A 70 -14.76 -9.72 -4.44
CA ALA A 70 -15.95 -9.65 -5.28
C ALA A 70 -15.80 -8.63 -6.43
N GLU A 71 -15.20 -7.47 -6.16
CA GLU A 71 -14.91 -6.45 -7.17
C GLU A 71 -13.97 -6.99 -8.27
N ARG A 72 -12.87 -7.64 -7.88
CA ARG A 72 -11.95 -8.26 -8.84
C ARG A 72 -12.64 -9.33 -9.68
N LYS A 73 -13.49 -10.16 -9.06
CA LYS A 73 -14.28 -11.18 -9.77
C LYS A 73 -15.18 -10.53 -10.81
N TRP A 74 -15.97 -9.53 -10.42
CA TRP A 74 -16.86 -8.82 -11.32
C TRP A 74 -16.10 -8.13 -12.47
N ARG A 75 -14.97 -7.47 -12.21
CA ARG A 75 -14.17 -6.87 -13.28
C ARG A 75 -13.64 -7.88 -14.29
N LYS A 76 -13.43 -9.14 -13.88
CA LYS A 76 -12.98 -10.22 -14.77
C LYS A 76 -14.13 -10.83 -15.57
N SER A 77 -15.27 -11.08 -14.94
CA SER A 77 -16.40 -11.78 -15.57
C SER A 77 -17.36 -10.86 -16.31
N ASN A 78 -17.49 -9.60 -15.89
CA ASN A 78 -18.47 -8.62 -16.36
C ASN A 78 -19.94 -9.10 -16.30
N LEU A 79 -20.25 -10.05 -15.42
CA LEU A 79 -21.60 -10.61 -15.26
C LEU A 79 -22.44 -9.82 -14.24
N ALA A 80 -23.75 -9.71 -14.49
CA ALA A 80 -24.69 -9.02 -13.61
C ALA A 80 -24.80 -9.66 -12.21
N GLN A 81 -24.69 -10.99 -12.11
CA GLN A 81 -24.71 -11.70 -10.83
C GLN A 81 -23.47 -11.37 -9.98
N ASP A 82 -22.29 -11.27 -10.60
CA ASP A 82 -21.07 -10.88 -9.91
C ASP A 82 -21.11 -9.40 -9.50
N TYR A 83 -21.73 -8.54 -10.32
CA TYR A 83 -22.01 -7.16 -9.94
C TYR A 83 -22.92 -7.06 -8.71
N LEU A 84 -23.98 -7.85 -8.64
CA LEU A 84 -24.87 -7.90 -7.48
C LEU A 84 -24.12 -8.37 -6.22
N SER A 85 -23.27 -9.38 -6.36
CA SER A 85 -22.40 -9.88 -5.29
C SER A 85 -21.45 -8.79 -4.78
N PHE A 86 -20.83 -8.03 -5.68
CA PHE A 86 -20.01 -6.86 -5.33
C PHE A 86 -20.83 -5.77 -4.63
N LYS A 87 -22.02 -5.45 -5.14
CA LYS A 87 -22.92 -4.45 -4.54
C LYS A 87 -23.31 -4.83 -3.12
N ASN A 88 -23.61 -6.11 -2.87
CA ASN A 88 -23.91 -6.64 -1.54
C ASN A 88 -22.69 -6.58 -0.62
N GLY A 89 -21.52 -6.99 -1.10
CA GLY A 89 -20.25 -6.87 -0.36
C GLY A 89 -19.91 -5.43 0.00
N ARG A 90 -20.17 -4.47 -0.90
CA ARG A 90 -20.01 -3.03 -0.65
C ARG A 90 -20.94 -2.54 0.44
N LYS A 91 -22.24 -2.87 0.37
CA LYS A 91 -23.22 -2.53 1.42
C LYS A 91 -22.81 -3.08 2.78
N ARG A 92 -22.43 -4.36 2.84
CA ARG A 92 -22.00 -5.02 4.08
C ARG A 92 -20.77 -4.36 4.69
N ALA A 93 -19.75 -4.08 3.88
CA ALA A 93 -18.54 -3.41 4.37
C ALA A 93 -18.83 -2.01 4.91
N ASN A 94 -19.69 -1.24 4.23
CA ASN A 94 -20.10 0.08 4.70
C ASN A 94 -20.89 0.00 6.01
N TYR A 95 -21.80 -0.97 6.12
CA TYR A 95 -22.56 -1.21 7.34
C TYR A 95 -21.62 -1.51 8.53
N ILE A 96 -20.74 -2.52 8.42
CA ILE A 96 -19.81 -2.87 9.51
C ILE A 96 -18.96 -1.66 9.90
N MET A 97 -18.46 -0.92 8.92
CA MET A 97 -17.61 0.25 9.18
C MET A 97 -18.40 1.42 9.82
N SER A 98 -19.68 1.59 9.49
CA SER A 98 -20.53 2.61 10.10
C SER A 98 -20.91 2.22 11.53
N THR A 99 -21.31 0.96 11.73
CA THR A 99 -21.67 0.41 13.04
C THR A 99 -20.49 0.50 14.01
N ALA A 100 -19.31 0.00 13.63
CA ALA A 100 -18.13 0.05 14.49
C ALA A 100 -17.71 1.48 14.88
N ARG A 101 -17.87 2.45 13.97
CA ARG A 101 -17.64 3.86 14.31
C ARG A 101 -18.65 4.37 15.32
N LYS A 102 -19.94 4.10 15.10
CA LYS A 102 -21.02 4.54 15.99
C LYS A 102 -20.85 3.96 17.39
N GLU A 103 -20.61 2.65 17.49
CA GLU A 103 -20.36 1.95 18.76
C GLU A 103 -19.19 2.60 19.49
N TYR A 104 -18.03 2.73 18.83
CA TYR A 104 -16.86 3.33 19.46
C TYR A 104 -17.11 4.75 19.98
N PHE A 105 -17.72 5.63 19.16
CA PHE A 105 -17.96 7.00 19.59
C PHE A 105 -19.05 7.09 20.66
N SER A 106 -20.07 6.24 20.61
CA SER A 106 -21.09 6.15 21.65
C SER A 106 -20.47 5.71 22.98
N ASP A 107 -19.66 4.65 22.97
CA ASP A 107 -18.95 4.15 24.15
C ASP A 107 -18.00 5.22 24.69
N PHE A 108 -17.22 5.85 23.81
CA PHE A 108 -16.29 6.92 24.18
C PHE A 108 -16.99 8.12 24.85
N ILE A 109 -18.14 8.55 24.31
CA ILE A 109 -18.93 9.63 24.90
C ILE A 109 -19.51 9.19 26.24
N SER A 110 -20.08 7.97 26.32
CA SER A 110 -20.68 7.46 27.56
C SER A 110 -19.65 7.40 28.71
N GLN A 111 -18.43 6.92 28.42
CA GLN A 111 -17.33 6.82 29.38
C GLN A 111 -16.83 8.18 29.88
N ASN A 112 -16.94 9.23 29.06
CA ASN A 112 -16.47 10.58 29.37
C ASN A 112 -17.61 11.57 29.67
N SER A 113 -18.85 11.08 29.78
CA SER A 113 -20.06 11.90 29.87
C SER A 113 -20.14 12.75 31.15
N THR A 114 -19.46 12.33 32.21
CA THR A 114 -19.49 12.99 33.52
C THR A 114 -18.73 14.31 33.57
N ASN A 115 -17.75 14.53 32.68
CA ASN A 115 -16.97 15.76 32.64
C ASN A 115 -16.75 16.23 31.20
N GLN A 116 -17.49 17.28 30.83
CA GLN A 116 -17.51 17.80 29.48
C GLN A 116 -16.15 18.38 29.04
N ALA A 117 -15.38 18.98 29.96
CA ALA A 117 -14.03 19.46 29.66
C ALA A 117 -13.07 18.30 29.33
N LYS A 118 -13.16 17.18 30.08
CA LYS A 118 -12.38 15.96 29.80
C LYS A 118 -12.78 15.33 28.46
N LEU A 119 -14.07 15.31 28.13
CA LEU A 119 -14.54 14.83 26.82
C LEU A 119 -13.93 15.64 25.68
N PHE A 120 -14.04 16.97 25.71
CA PHE A 120 -13.49 17.83 24.65
C PHE A 120 -11.97 17.75 24.54
N GLN A 121 -11.26 17.64 25.67
CA GLN A 121 -9.81 17.44 25.67
C GLN A 121 -9.43 16.10 25.02
N SER A 122 -10.18 15.04 25.33
CA SER A 122 -9.94 13.71 24.76
C SER A 122 -10.25 13.67 23.26
N VAL A 123 -11.29 14.35 22.80
CA VAL A 123 -11.59 14.49 21.36
C VAL A 123 -10.48 15.22 20.61
N LYS A 124 -9.87 16.26 21.20
CA LYS A 124 -8.71 16.94 20.58
C LYS A 124 -7.58 15.95 20.29
N THR A 125 -7.30 15.01 21.18
CA THR A 125 -6.24 14.00 20.96
C THR A 125 -6.55 13.00 19.84
N LEU A 126 -7.82 12.89 19.43
CA LEU A 126 -8.24 12.01 18.33
C LEU A 126 -8.18 12.70 16.96
N LEU A 127 -8.21 14.04 16.93
CA LEU A 127 -8.27 14.85 15.71
C LEU A 127 -6.91 15.41 15.29
N TYR A 128 -5.99 15.60 16.25
CA TYR A 128 -4.63 16.14 16.05
C TYR A 128 -3.58 15.06 16.30
#